data_AF-A0A2N3I4J3-F1
#
_entry.id   AF-A0A2N3I4J3-F1
#
_cell.length_a   1.000
_cell.length_b   1.000
_cell.length_c   1.000
_cell.angle_alpha   90.00
_cell.angle_beta   90.00
_cell.angle_gamma   90.00
#
_symmetry.space_group_name_H-M   'P 1'
#
loop_
_entity.id
_entity.type
_entity.pdbx_description
1 polymer ?
#
loop_
_entity_poly.entity_id
_entity_poly.type
_entity_poly.pdbx_seq_one_letter_code
_entity_poly.pdbx_strand_id
1 'polypeptide(L)'
;MKEKKKRSNCPVSCSLDIWGDKWSLLIVRDLMFSKQCTYGDFLKSEEKIATNILASRLQTLEENRIITKSDHPDSKAKVLYKLTQKGIDLLPIMIEINLWAEKYFTIPADQKAILKEVKKDKETFIKTAKNDLKKMI
;
A
#
# COMPACT_ATOMS: atom_id res chain seq x y z
N MET A 1 -3.40 -23.02 7.00
CA MET A 1 -3.62 -22.02 5.92
C MET A 1 -4.34 -22.72 4.78
N LYS A 2 -5.55 -22.30 4.39
CA LYS A 2 -6.17 -22.82 3.17
C LYS A 2 -5.34 -22.30 1.99
N GLU A 3 -4.77 -23.19 1.17
CA GLU A 3 -4.11 -22.79 -0.06
C GLU A 3 -5.14 -22.10 -0.96
N LYS A 4 -4.99 -20.79 -1.19
CA LYS A 4 -5.77 -20.08 -2.21
C LYS A 4 -5.41 -20.71 -3.55
N LYS A 5 -6.42 -21.29 -4.22
CA LYS A 5 -6.27 -21.94 -5.52
C LYS A 5 -5.69 -20.93 -6.52
N LYS A 6 -4.41 -21.08 -6.85
CA LYS A 6 -3.74 -20.25 -7.85
C LYS A 6 -4.42 -20.48 -9.20
N ARG A 7 -4.77 -19.40 -9.88
CA ARG A 7 -5.32 -19.48 -11.25
C ARG A 7 -4.29 -20.02 -12.23
N SER A 8 -3.02 -19.69 -12.02
CA SER A 8 -1.88 -20.15 -12.80
C SER A 8 -0.58 -20.00 -12.00
N ASN A 9 0.54 -20.53 -12.53
CA ASN A 9 1.88 -20.32 -11.99
C ASN A 9 2.51 -18.98 -12.42
N CYS A 10 1.75 -18.11 -13.12
CA CYS A 10 2.25 -16.79 -13.53
C CYS A 10 2.43 -15.89 -12.29
N PRO A 11 3.65 -15.34 -12.04
CA PRO A 11 3.90 -14.45 -10.90
C PRO A 11 3.04 -13.19 -10.91
N VAL A 12 2.75 -12.65 -12.10
CA VAL A 12 1.85 -11.50 -12.25
C VAL A 12 0.44 -11.88 -11.82
N SER A 13 -0.10 -13.00 -12.31
CA SER A 13 -1.44 -13.48 -11.91
C SER A 13 -1.53 -13.68 -10.39
N CYS A 14 -0.52 -14.32 -9.79
CA CYS A 14 -0.48 -14.54 -8.34
C CYS A 14 -0.46 -13.23 -7.55
N SER A 15 0.22 -12.21 -8.09
CA SER A 15 0.31 -10.90 -7.47
C SER A 15 -1.02 -10.13 -7.56
N LEU A 16 -1.68 -10.22 -8.73
CA LEU A 16 -2.99 -9.61 -8.97
C LEU A 16 -4.10 -10.23 -8.11
N ASP A 17 -4.00 -11.53 -7.78
CA ASP A 17 -4.93 -12.17 -6.85
C ASP A 17 -4.82 -11.62 -5.40
N ILE A 18 -3.73 -10.93 -5.07
CA ILE A 18 -3.51 -10.32 -3.75
C ILE A 18 -3.88 -8.84 -3.76
N TRP A 19 -3.27 -8.06 -4.66
CA TRP A 19 -3.34 -6.60 -4.66
C TRP A 19 -3.77 -5.98 -6.01
N GLY A 20 -4.23 -6.79 -6.97
CA GLY A 20 -4.61 -6.33 -8.31
C GLY A 20 -6.00 -5.70 -8.42
N ASP A 21 -6.74 -5.56 -7.32
CA ASP A 21 -7.98 -4.80 -7.30
C ASP A 21 -7.74 -3.29 -7.18
N LYS A 22 -8.81 -2.50 -7.38
CA LYS A 22 -8.76 -1.04 -7.37
C LYS A 22 -8.25 -0.43 -6.06
N TRP A 23 -8.40 -1.12 -4.93
CA TRP A 23 -8.28 -0.53 -3.60
C TRP A 23 -7.04 -0.97 -2.82
N SER A 24 -6.54 -2.19 -3.05
CA SER A 24 -5.43 -2.74 -2.26
C SER A 24 -4.18 -1.86 -2.26
N LEU A 25 -3.75 -1.38 -3.43
CA LEU A 25 -2.57 -0.51 -3.51
C LEU A 25 -2.81 0.90 -2.96
N LEU A 26 -4.06 1.36 -2.90
CA LEU A 26 -4.42 2.63 -2.24
C LEU A 26 -4.35 2.49 -0.72
N ILE A 27 -4.77 1.36 -0.16
CA ILE A 27 -4.57 1.05 1.27
C ILE A 27 -3.09 0.99 1.60
N VAL A 28 -2.28 0.34 0.76
CA VAL A 28 -0.82 0.28 0.93
C VAL A 28 -0.20 1.68 0.84
N ARG A 29 -0.62 2.50 -0.12
CA ARG A 29 -0.20 3.91 -0.26
C ARG A 29 -0.45 4.70 1.02
N ASP A 30 -1.67 4.63 1.54
CA ASP A 30 -2.06 5.38 2.73
C ASP A 30 -1.21 4.96 3.93
N LEU A 31 -0.91 3.66 4.08
CA LEU A 31 0.00 3.18 5.12
C LEU A 31 1.47 3.60 4.90
N MET A 32 1.93 3.78 3.65
CA MET A 32 3.27 4.32 3.38
C MET A 32 3.40 5.77 3.85
N PHE A 33 2.33 6.57 3.72
CA PHE A 33 2.34 7.97 4.15
C PHE A 33 2.09 8.13 5.66
N SER A 34 1.07 7.46 6.20
CA SER A 34 0.63 7.63 7.58
C SER A 34 1.34 6.72 8.57
N LYS A 35 2.15 5.75 8.10
CA LYS A 35 2.88 4.72 8.87
C LYS A 35 1.97 3.68 9.54
N GLN A 36 0.88 4.14 10.13
CA GLN A 36 -0.19 3.33 10.69
C GLN A 36 -1.54 4.02 10.46
N CYS A 37 -2.57 3.23 10.21
CA CYS A 37 -3.94 3.72 10.04
C CYS A 37 -4.90 2.88 10.86
N THR A 38 -5.94 3.48 11.40
CA THR A 38 -7.12 2.76 11.89
C THR A 38 -8.10 2.52 10.75
N TYR A 39 -9.08 1.64 10.97
CA TYR A 39 -10.18 1.45 10.03
C TYR A 39 -10.91 2.77 9.70
N GLY A 40 -11.10 3.63 10.70
CA GLY A 40 -11.74 4.93 10.53
C GLY A 40 -10.92 5.93 9.72
N ASP A 41 -9.59 5.80 9.70
CA ASP A 41 -8.73 6.67 8.90
C ASP A 41 -8.88 6.35 7.40
N PHE A 42 -8.97 5.06 7.04
CA PHE A 42 -9.26 4.66 5.67
C PHE A 42 -10.65 5.11 5.19
N LEU A 43 -11.66 5.14 6.08
CA LEU A 43 -12.99 5.65 5.73
C LEU A 43 -13.01 7.16 5.50
N LYS A 44 -12.09 7.91 6.11
CA LYS A 44 -11.95 9.36 5.93
C LYS A 44 -11.09 9.73 4.71
N SER A 45 -10.41 8.75 4.10
CA SER A 45 -9.61 8.94 2.90
C SER A 45 -10.51 9.39 1.73
N GLU A 46 -9.96 10.23 0.84
CA GLU A 46 -10.65 10.73 -0.35
C GLU A 46 -11.11 9.62 -1.31
N GLU A 47 -10.54 8.42 -1.19
CA GLU A 47 -10.90 7.25 -1.99
C GLU A 47 -12.33 6.75 -1.72
N LYS A 48 -12.92 7.09 -0.56
CA LYS A 48 -14.31 6.76 -0.18
C LYS A 48 -14.66 5.28 -0.39
N ILE A 49 -13.78 4.40 0.09
CA ILE A 49 -13.94 2.95 -0.03
C ILE A 49 -15.15 2.48 0.79
N ALA A 50 -16.07 1.75 0.16
CA ALA A 50 -17.22 1.18 0.85
C ALA A 50 -16.77 0.23 1.97
N THR A 51 -17.44 0.29 3.13
CA THR A 51 -17.09 -0.45 4.35
C THR A 51 -16.91 -1.95 4.13
N ASN A 52 -17.83 -2.61 3.43
CA ASN A 52 -17.73 -4.04 3.15
C ASN A 52 -16.50 -4.40 2.29
N ILE A 53 -16.17 -3.54 1.32
CA ILE A 53 -15.00 -3.72 0.45
C ILE A 53 -13.72 -3.48 1.25
N LEU A 54 -13.65 -2.41 2.03
CA LEU A 54 -12.49 -2.09 2.88
C LEU A 54 -12.19 -3.25 3.84
N ALA A 55 -13.21 -3.76 4.54
CA ALA A 55 -13.05 -4.91 5.44
C ALA A 55 -12.50 -6.15 4.72
N SER A 56 -13.06 -6.49 3.54
CA SER A 56 -12.59 -7.62 2.74
C SER A 56 -11.14 -7.45 2.25
N ARG A 57 -10.75 -6.22 1.90
CA ARG A 57 -9.38 -5.91 1.45
C ARG A 57 -8.38 -5.94 2.57
N LEU A 58 -8.67 -5.32 3.71
CA LEU A 58 -7.82 -5.40 4.90
C LEU A 58 -7.59 -6.85 5.32
N GLN A 59 -8.65 -7.66 5.36
CA GLN A 59 -8.52 -9.09 5.65
C GLN A 59 -7.62 -9.81 4.65
N THR A 60 -7.79 -9.58 3.36
CA THR A 60 -6.96 -10.26 2.34
C THR A 60 -5.50 -9.83 2.39
N LEU A 61 -5.23 -8.54 2.61
CA LEU A 61 -3.87 -8.03 2.76
C LEU A 61 -3.21 -8.57 4.03
N GLU A 62 -3.96 -8.73 5.13
CA GLU A 62 -3.50 -9.35 6.37
C GLU A 62 -3.17 -10.85 6.16
N GLU A 63 -4.10 -11.61 5.57
CA GLU A 63 -3.91 -13.04 5.27
C GLU A 63 -2.67 -13.30 4.40
N ASN A 64 -2.37 -12.38 3.49
CA ASN A 64 -1.20 -12.46 2.60
C ASN A 64 0.06 -11.83 3.20
N ARG A 65 0.01 -11.40 4.46
CA ARG A 65 1.10 -10.73 5.19
C ARG A 65 1.65 -9.54 4.44
N ILE A 66 0.79 -8.75 3.80
CA ILE A 66 1.14 -7.43 3.26
C ILE A 66 1.06 -6.40 4.39
N ILE A 67 0.01 -6.49 5.19
CA ILE A 67 -0.20 -5.69 6.40
C ILE A 67 -0.27 -6.58 7.64
N THR A 68 -0.10 -5.98 8.80
CA THR A 68 -0.39 -6.56 10.11
C THR A 68 -1.41 -5.69 10.83
N LYS A 69 -2.13 -6.28 11.78
CA LYS A 69 -3.05 -5.56 12.67
C LYS A 69 -2.62 -5.71 14.14
N SER A 70 -2.80 -4.66 14.92
CA SER A 70 -2.55 -4.66 16.37
C SER A 70 -3.60 -3.82 17.08
N ASP A 71 -3.78 -4.06 18.38
CA ASP A 71 -4.67 -3.23 19.20
C ASP A 71 -4.15 -1.78 19.28
N HIS A 72 -5.06 -0.83 19.35
CA HIS A 72 -4.70 0.57 19.57
C HIS A 72 -4.37 0.79 21.06
N PRO A 73 -3.24 1.44 21.41
CA PRO A 73 -2.79 1.57 22.80
C PRO A 73 -3.82 2.28 23.68
N ASP A 74 -4.45 3.34 23.16
CA ASP A 74 -5.41 4.17 23.92
C ASP A 74 -6.87 3.73 23.78
N SER A 75 -7.19 2.71 22.96
CA SER A 75 -8.59 2.36 22.68
C SER A 75 -8.76 0.90 22.26
N LYS A 76 -9.36 0.09 23.14
CA LYS A 76 -9.66 -1.32 22.86
C LYS A 76 -10.64 -1.53 21.70
N ALA A 77 -11.40 -0.50 21.32
CA ALA A 77 -12.34 -0.57 20.21
C ALA A 77 -11.70 -0.30 18.84
N LYS A 78 -10.44 0.18 18.82
CA LYS A 78 -9.72 0.52 17.59
C LYS A 78 -8.62 -0.48 17.32
N VAL A 79 -8.45 -0.78 16.04
CA VAL A 79 -7.36 -1.60 15.51
C VAL A 79 -6.48 -0.72 14.66
N LEU A 80 -5.17 -0.87 14.82
CA LEU A 80 -4.13 -0.25 14.00
C LEU A 80 -3.65 -1.23 12.94
N TYR A 81 -3.51 -0.75 11.72
CA TYR A 81 -2.92 -1.47 10.60
C TYR A 81 -1.56 -0.88 10.27
N LYS A 82 -0.57 -1.73 9.98
CA LYS A 82 0.79 -1.35 9.58
C LYS A 82 1.27 -2.20 8.41
N LEU A 83 2.19 -1.67 7.61
CA LEU A 83 2.86 -2.48 6.59
C LEU A 83 3.80 -3.50 7.24
N THR A 84 3.88 -4.68 6.64
CA THR A 84 4.97 -5.62 6.89
C THR A 84 6.14 -5.33 5.95
N GLN A 85 7.26 -6.04 6.13
CA GLN A 85 8.36 -6.01 5.16
C GLN A 85 7.89 -6.32 3.72
N LYS A 86 7.02 -7.33 3.55
CA LYS A 86 6.47 -7.71 2.24
C LYS A 86 5.61 -6.60 1.63
N GLY A 87 4.92 -5.80 2.46
CA GLY A 87 4.19 -4.62 2.01
C GLY A 87 5.10 -3.46 1.62
N ILE A 88 6.17 -3.21 2.38
CA ILE A 88 7.19 -2.20 2.04
C ILE A 88 7.87 -2.54 0.69
N ASP A 89 8.04 -3.82 0.40
CA ASP A 89 8.65 -4.25 -0.86
C ASP A 89 7.81 -3.94 -2.12
N LEU A 90 6.55 -3.50 -1.96
CA LEU A 90 5.73 -2.95 -3.05
C LEU A 90 6.10 -1.51 -3.43
N LEU A 91 6.93 -0.81 -2.66
CA LEU A 91 7.30 0.59 -2.92
C LEU A 91 7.85 0.84 -4.34
N PRO A 92 8.75 0.01 -4.91
CA PRO A 92 9.21 0.20 -6.29
C PRO A 92 8.07 0.14 -7.30
N ILE A 93 7.10 -0.76 -7.11
CA ILE A 93 5.91 -0.87 -7.98
C ILE A 93 5.06 0.41 -7.88
N MET A 94 4.87 0.92 -6.67
CA MET A 94 4.15 2.19 -6.46
C MET A 94 4.83 3.35 -7.20
N ILE A 95 6.16 3.40 -7.20
CA ILE A 95 6.92 4.42 -7.93
C ILE A 95 6.71 4.29 -9.44
N GLU A 96 6.79 3.09 -10.00
CA GLU A 96 6.54 2.87 -11.43
C GLU A 96 5.11 3.25 -11.84
N ILE A 97 4.11 2.98 -10.98
CA ILE A 97 2.73 3.42 -11.20
C ILE A 97 2.66 4.95 -11.27
N ASN A 98 3.33 5.67 -10.36
CA ASN A 98 3.33 7.13 -10.36
C ASN A 98 4.06 7.71 -11.59
N LEU A 99 5.19 7.14 -11.99
CA LEU A 99 5.92 7.54 -13.20
C LEU A 99 5.11 7.31 -14.47
N TRP A 100 4.40 6.19 -14.54
CA TRP A 100 3.45 5.92 -15.62
C TRP A 100 2.30 6.93 -15.60
N ALA A 101 1.73 7.23 -14.43
CA ALA A 101 0.63 8.17 -14.30
C ALA A 101 1.02 9.60 -14.74
N GLU A 102 2.22 10.06 -14.39
CA GLU A 102 2.74 11.36 -14.84
C GLU A 102 2.81 11.49 -16.37
N LYS A 103 3.08 10.38 -17.08
CA LYS A 103 3.16 10.38 -18.54
C LYS A 103 1.79 10.52 -19.21
N TYR A 104 0.73 10.01 -18.59
CA TYR A 104 -0.59 9.87 -19.23
C TYR A 104 -1.70 10.70 -18.57
N PHE A 105 -1.47 11.26 -17.38
CA PHE A 105 -2.45 12.06 -16.67
C PHE A 105 -1.86 13.41 -16.22
N THR A 106 -2.76 14.38 -16.09
CA THR A 106 -2.43 15.65 -15.43
C THR A 106 -2.42 15.42 -13.93
N ILE A 107 -1.23 15.41 -13.35
CA ILE A 107 -1.03 15.36 -11.90
C ILE A 107 -0.69 16.75 -11.32
N PRO A 108 -1.00 16.99 -10.03
CA PRO A 108 -0.65 18.22 -9.31
C PRO A 108 0.85 18.59 -9.38
N ALA A 109 1.16 19.89 -9.29
CA ALA A 109 2.52 20.41 -9.49
C ALA A 109 3.52 19.95 -8.41
N ASP A 110 3.06 19.80 -7.18
CA ASP A 110 3.79 19.24 -6.04
C ASP A 110 4.16 17.77 -6.30
N GLN A 111 3.23 16.95 -6.81
CA GLN A 111 3.54 15.58 -7.20
C GLN A 111 4.55 15.51 -8.35
N LYS A 112 4.45 16.41 -9.35
CA LYS A 112 5.45 16.49 -10.43
C LYS A 112 6.85 16.82 -9.88
N ALA A 113 6.95 17.70 -8.88
CA ALA A 113 8.24 18.05 -8.28
C ALA A 113 8.89 16.83 -7.61
N ILE A 114 8.11 16.04 -6.86
CA ILE A 114 8.59 14.78 -6.25
C ILE A 114 9.07 13.81 -7.33
N LEU A 115 8.29 13.61 -8.39
CA LEU A 115 8.67 12.67 -9.46
C LEU A 115 9.89 13.11 -10.27
N LYS A 116 10.16 14.43 -10.36
CA LYS A 116 11.43 14.92 -10.92
C LYS A 116 12.62 14.46 -10.10
N GLU A 117 12.55 14.50 -8.78
CA GLU A 117 13.63 13.99 -7.91
C GLU A 117 13.77 12.47 -8.03
N VAL A 118 12.65 11.74 -8.07
CA VAL A 118 12.65 10.29 -8.32
C VAL A 118 13.32 9.95 -9.64
N LYS A 119 13.10 10.74 -10.70
CA LYS A 119 13.72 10.49 -12.02
C LYS A 119 15.22 10.77 -12.07
N LYS A 120 15.74 11.66 -11.22
CA LYS A 120 17.20 11.94 -11.15
C LYS A 120 17.97 10.74 -10.61
N ASP A 121 17.49 10.16 -9.52
CA ASP A 121 18.08 8.97 -8.90
C ASP A 121 17.01 8.11 -8.22
N LYS A 122 16.42 7.23 -9.03
CA LYS A 122 15.33 6.35 -8.58
C LYS A 122 15.81 5.33 -7.54
N GLU A 123 17.03 4.81 -7.70
CA GLU A 123 17.56 3.77 -6.82
C GLU A 123 17.80 4.30 -5.41
N THR A 124 18.44 5.46 -5.30
CA THR A 124 18.69 6.12 -4.01
C THR A 124 17.37 6.54 -3.35
N PHE A 125 16.41 7.04 -4.13
CA PHE A 125 15.08 7.38 -3.61
C PHE A 125 14.38 6.16 -3.02
N ILE A 126 14.31 5.04 -3.76
CA ILE A 126 13.71 3.78 -3.29
C ILE A 126 14.40 3.30 -2.03
N LYS A 127 15.74 3.30 -2.01
CA LYS A 127 16.52 2.82 -0.87
C LYS A 127 16.24 3.65 0.39
N THR A 128 16.24 4.97 0.26
CA THR A 128 15.97 5.89 1.36
C THR A 128 14.56 5.71 1.90
N ALA A 129 13.55 5.75 1.02
CA ALA A 129 12.16 5.59 1.41
C ALA A 129 11.86 4.20 2.01
N LYS A 130 12.46 3.12 1.48
CA LYS A 130 12.37 1.79 2.12
C LYS A 130 12.98 1.79 3.51
N ASN A 131 14.16 2.38 3.70
CA ASN A 131 14.81 2.43 5.00
C ASN A 131 13.97 3.20 6.02
N ASP A 132 13.34 4.30 5.61
CA ASP A 132 12.47 5.07 6.49
C ASP A 132 11.23 4.28 6.88
N LEU A 133 10.57 3.60 5.94
CA LEU A 133 9.44 2.71 6.24
C LEU A 133 9.84 1.55 7.17
N LYS A 134 11.04 0.98 7.00
CA LYS A 134 11.53 -0.13 7.83
C LYS A 134 11.78 0.27 9.28
N LYS A 135 12.18 1.52 9.54
CA LYS A 135 12.34 2.04 10.92
C LYS A 135 11.01 2.10 11.69
N MET A 136 9.87 1.88 11.02
CA MET A 136 8.52 2.04 11.55
C MET A 136 7.81 0.71 11.84
N ILE A 137 8.41 -0.41 11.42
CA ILE A 137 7.96 -1.78 11.77
C ILE A 137 8.57 -2.15 13.11
#